data_AF-A0A3D3ZY41-F1
#
_entry.id   AF-A0A3D3ZY41-F1
#
_cell.length_a   1.000
_cell.length_b   1.000
_cell.length_c   1.000
_cell.angle_alpha   90.00
_cell.angle_beta   90.00
_cell.angle_gamma   90.00
#
_symmetry.space_group_name_H-M   'P 1'
#
loop_
_entity.id
_entity.type
_entity.pdbx_description
1 polymer ?
#
loop_
_entity_poly.entity_id
_entity_poly.type
_entity_poly.pdbx_seq_one_letter_code
_entity_poly.pdbx_strand_id
1 'polypeptide(L)'
;MWELDELHQGSFHDLEIGPDGKVYAVNISKRRMVALDPNSGEQTTIDFPRNVHAPHSIETANDGSLWTTMCASGKMARYDIETKTFDIYSSAEAPKQRGSYPHTLRINPKDPEGLIWYTDAGSNSCFSMHPKTGFVKEYKLLSAGQAVAAGRGESRGITPYGIDYSPVDGSIWYSKLNGNRIGRIDPKSGDGDIMEWNPPFRGPRRLHIGPDGMIWVPGFGSGVFGKFNPDTEKWTIYELPDNENQTPYALNVDKDGIVWICGTANDTINRFDPETEIFVEYRLPMRVSYTREIEFDDDGNVWTSTSGPARHMERGVGAVIKISLPKTLPAGGGIKLEPRFFDGNHAIGNLATSNRPKPNNKELFARIDKAEMPKAYFKQPHQQYVDARMAQISEQNRGKVGQLWNEFRRMYPDRSRDGQMFVRIMEYVFELDAAGPQRRFINKWQHHYFGEVANNLDDRSIENGKAIFDQATCSRCHSIEGKGANLGPELSGIYKKFQGAKLLNQIVRPSAEINKDFQPQLIVVDTGQVLTGVVIKESEEQLTVLPNMLKPKKTHVLAKASIDERQTSTVSSMPVGLLDTFTIDEILDLVAYIQSVAPRPKDDGAE
;
A
#
# COMPACT_ATOMS: atom_id res chain seq x y z
N MET A 1 4.89 -4.16 -13.10
CA MET A 1 4.52 -4.94 -11.91
C MET A 1 4.64 -6.40 -12.26
N TRP A 2 5.30 -7.17 -11.42
CA TRP A 2 5.46 -8.60 -11.54
C TRP A 2 4.90 -9.24 -10.28
N GLU A 3 3.96 -10.15 -10.43
CA GLU A 3 3.57 -10.99 -9.32
C GLU A 3 4.64 -12.01 -9.05
N LEU A 4 4.88 -12.23 -7.78
CA LEU A 4 5.90 -13.13 -7.30
C LEU A 4 5.24 -14.31 -6.60
N ASP A 5 5.91 -15.45 -6.72
CA ASP A 5 5.56 -16.67 -6.00
C ASP A 5 4.20 -17.27 -6.39
N GLU A 6 3.82 -18.34 -5.70
CA GLU A 6 2.51 -18.95 -5.77
C GLU A 6 1.48 -18.23 -4.89
N LEU A 7 0.22 -18.43 -5.24
CA LEU A 7 -0.93 -17.95 -4.51
C LEU A 7 -0.86 -18.31 -3.01
N HIS A 8 -1.10 -17.32 -2.17
CA HIS A 8 -1.14 -17.37 -0.71
C HIS A 8 0.18 -17.83 -0.05
N GLN A 9 1.24 -18.02 -0.84
CA GLN A 9 2.57 -18.41 -0.37
C GLN A 9 3.50 -17.20 -0.22
N GLY A 10 3.22 -16.12 -0.95
CA GLY A 10 3.96 -14.87 -0.88
C GLY A 10 3.82 -14.16 0.47
N SER A 11 4.95 -13.64 0.96
CA SER A 11 5.01 -12.69 2.06
C SER A 11 6.31 -11.93 1.91
N PHE A 12 6.40 -11.12 0.86
CA PHE A 12 7.61 -10.38 0.58
C PHE A 12 7.77 -9.26 1.61
N HIS A 13 9.01 -8.92 1.95
CA HIS A 13 9.26 -7.88 2.93
C HIS A 13 10.00 -6.72 2.30
N ASP A 14 11.30 -6.89 2.05
CA ASP A 14 12.13 -5.92 1.36
C ASP A 14 12.53 -6.46 -0.02
N LEU A 15 13.03 -5.57 -0.88
CA LEU A 15 13.64 -5.91 -2.15
C LEU A 15 14.95 -5.14 -2.30
N GLU A 16 15.79 -5.63 -3.19
CA GLU A 16 17.03 -4.97 -3.57
C GLU A 16 17.30 -5.16 -5.06
N ILE A 17 17.92 -4.17 -5.71
CA ILE A 17 18.37 -4.28 -7.10
C ILE A 17 19.82 -4.74 -7.10
N GLY A 18 20.06 -5.96 -7.57
CA GLY A 18 21.41 -6.52 -7.61
C GLY A 18 22.27 -5.90 -8.72
N PRO A 19 23.60 -6.03 -8.62
CA PRO A 19 24.55 -5.53 -9.62
C PRO A 19 24.41 -6.22 -10.99
N ASP A 20 23.70 -7.34 -11.06
CA ASP A 20 23.38 -8.04 -12.31
C ASP A 20 22.09 -7.52 -12.99
N GLY A 21 21.50 -6.44 -12.45
CA GLY A 21 20.28 -5.81 -12.96
C GLY A 21 18.98 -6.54 -12.59
N LYS A 22 19.05 -7.61 -11.79
CA LYS A 22 17.87 -8.32 -11.30
C LYS A 22 17.36 -7.72 -10.00
N VAL A 23 16.07 -7.91 -9.73
CA VAL A 23 15.45 -7.53 -8.46
C VAL A 23 15.35 -8.75 -7.55
N TYR A 24 15.88 -8.65 -6.34
CA TYR A 24 15.88 -9.69 -5.33
C TYR A 24 14.90 -9.33 -4.22
N ALA A 25 13.80 -10.08 -4.11
CA ALA A 25 12.79 -9.84 -3.08
C ALA A 25 12.78 -10.97 -2.04
N VAL A 26 12.89 -10.63 -0.75
CA VAL A 26 12.93 -11.62 0.33
C VAL A 26 11.53 -12.00 0.79
N ASN A 27 11.24 -13.30 0.90
CA ASN A 27 9.97 -13.78 1.45
C ASN A 27 10.15 -14.13 2.93
N ILE A 28 9.68 -13.27 3.84
CA ILE A 28 9.90 -13.41 5.28
C ILE A 28 9.20 -14.62 5.91
N SER A 29 8.10 -15.08 5.32
CA SER A 29 7.34 -16.24 5.83
C SER A 29 7.87 -17.56 5.31
N LYS A 30 8.76 -17.52 4.32
CA LYS A 30 9.41 -18.67 3.72
C LYS A 30 10.92 -18.54 3.92
N ARG A 31 11.66 -19.60 3.62
CA ARG A 31 13.12 -19.63 3.71
C ARG A 31 13.72 -19.34 2.35
N ARG A 32 13.26 -18.28 1.67
CA ARG A 32 13.70 -17.99 0.30
C ARG A 32 13.67 -16.52 -0.05
N MET A 33 14.41 -16.18 -1.09
CA MET A 33 14.22 -14.97 -1.89
C MET A 33 13.88 -15.36 -3.32
N VAL A 34 13.33 -14.40 -4.07
CA VAL A 34 13.05 -14.53 -5.50
C VAL A 34 13.89 -13.51 -6.23
N ALA A 35 14.69 -13.98 -7.19
CA ALA A 35 15.38 -13.13 -8.17
C ALA A 35 14.49 -12.99 -9.40
N LEU A 36 14.15 -11.76 -9.76
CA LEU A 36 13.34 -11.38 -10.91
C LEU A 36 14.21 -10.66 -11.93
N ASP A 37 14.26 -11.16 -13.16
CA ASP A 37 14.73 -10.38 -14.30
C ASP A 37 13.60 -9.48 -14.78
N PRO A 38 13.71 -8.14 -14.64
CA PRO A 38 12.63 -7.24 -15.00
C PRO A 38 12.40 -7.12 -16.52
N ASN A 39 13.38 -7.49 -17.35
CA ASN A 39 13.26 -7.40 -18.80
C ASN A 39 12.49 -8.60 -19.38
N SER A 40 12.83 -9.81 -18.95
CA SER A 40 12.18 -11.05 -19.41
C SER A 40 10.96 -11.43 -18.56
N GLY A 41 10.89 -10.97 -17.32
CA GLY A 41 9.93 -11.42 -16.31
C GLY A 41 10.26 -12.79 -15.71
N GLU A 42 11.43 -13.38 -16.03
CA GLU A 42 11.87 -14.67 -15.48
C GLU A 42 12.10 -14.56 -13.96
N GLN A 43 11.66 -15.58 -13.23
CA GLN A 43 11.77 -15.64 -11.78
C GLN A 43 12.48 -16.91 -11.33
N THR A 44 13.52 -16.74 -10.51
CA THR A 44 14.26 -17.85 -9.89
C THR A 44 14.11 -17.79 -8.37
N THR A 45 13.66 -18.89 -7.78
CA THR A 45 13.63 -19.04 -6.32
C THR A 45 15.00 -19.47 -5.80
N ILE A 46 15.48 -18.80 -4.75
CA ILE A 46 16.74 -19.10 -4.08
C ILE A 46 16.44 -19.38 -2.60
N ASP A 47 16.63 -20.62 -2.17
CA ASP A 47 16.40 -21.04 -0.79
C ASP A 47 17.60 -20.70 0.11
N PHE A 48 17.34 -20.01 1.23
CA PHE A 48 18.36 -19.81 2.28
C PHE A 48 18.74 -21.15 2.93
N PRO A 49 19.94 -21.31 3.53
CA PRO A 49 20.38 -22.54 4.19
C PRO A 49 19.47 -23.00 5.34
N ARG A 50 19.56 -24.28 5.77
CA ARG A 50 18.71 -24.79 6.86
C ARG A 50 18.99 -24.03 8.16
N ASN A 51 17.99 -23.87 9.02
CA ASN A 51 18.09 -23.14 10.31
C ASN A 51 18.46 -21.64 10.19
N VAL A 52 18.14 -21.04 9.05
CA VAL A 52 18.30 -19.61 8.75
C VAL A 52 16.92 -19.15 8.27
N HIS A 53 16.22 -18.33 9.07
CA HIS A 53 14.78 -18.10 8.88
C HIS A 53 14.40 -16.63 8.99
N ALA A 54 13.26 -16.30 8.37
CA ALA A 54 12.67 -14.97 8.33
C ALA A 54 13.64 -13.92 7.73
N PRO A 55 13.99 -14.06 6.45
CA PRO A 55 14.76 -13.03 5.75
C PRO A 55 13.91 -11.75 5.73
N HIS A 56 14.48 -10.64 6.18
CA HIS A 56 13.72 -9.44 6.50
C HIS A 56 14.13 -8.25 5.62
N SER A 57 15.36 -7.76 5.80
CA SER A 57 15.96 -6.69 4.99
C SER A 57 17.07 -7.25 4.13
N ILE A 58 17.26 -6.70 2.95
CA ILE A 58 18.26 -7.11 1.96
C ILE A 58 18.91 -5.87 1.34
N GLU A 59 20.23 -5.88 1.14
CA GLU A 59 20.99 -4.78 0.49
C GLU A 59 22.17 -5.34 -0.31
N THR A 60 22.58 -4.63 -1.36
CA THR A 60 23.81 -4.92 -2.10
C THR A 60 25.03 -4.35 -1.37
N ALA A 61 26.02 -5.22 -1.09
CA ALA A 61 27.29 -4.81 -0.50
C ALA A 61 28.29 -4.31 -1.55
N ASN A 62 29.35 -3.65 -1.08
CA ASN A 62 30.39 -3.04 -1.93
C ASN A 62 31.18 -4.07 -2.77
N ASP A 63 31.12 -5.35 -2.41
CA ASP A 63 31.69 -6.47 -3.19
C ASP A 63 30.71 -7.08 -4.19
N GLY A 64 29.50 -6.52 -4.33
CA GLY A 64 28.42 -7.03 -5.19
C GLY A 64 27.61 -8.19 -4.60
N SER A 65 27.94 -8.66 -3.39
CA SER A 65 27.15 -9.70 -2.71
C SER A 65 25.88 -9.12 -2.08
N LEU A 66 24.83 -9.93 -1.94
CA LEU A 66 23.59 -9.51 -1.26
C LEU A 66 23.64 -9.91 0.20
N TRP A 67 23.37 -8.97 1.10
CA TRP A 67 23.31 -9.22 2.53
C TRP A 67 21.89 -9.17 3.02
N THR A 68 21.50 -10.13 3.86
CA THR A 68 20.14 -10.25 4.40
C THR A 68 20.14 -10.43 5.91
N THR A 69 19.30 -9.67 6.61
CA THR A 69 19.00 -9.91 8.04
C THR A 69 18.00 -11.06 8.19
N MET A 70 18.29 -11.98 9.11
CA MET A 70 17.47 -13.17 9.34
C MET A 70 16.81 -13.08 10.72
N CYS A 71 15.76 -12.25 10.81
CA CYS A 71 15.27 -11.68 12.06
C CYS A 71 14.88 -12.72 13.12
N ALA A 72 14.16 -13.79 12.73
CA ALA A 72 13.74 -14.82 13.67
C ALA A 72 14.89 -15.71 14.14
N SER A 73 15.87 -15.95 13.26
CA SER A 73 17.01 -16.80 13.58
C SER A 73 18.19 -16.06 14.23
N GLY A 74 18.19 -14.72 14.21
CA GLY A 74 19.26 -13.90 14.80
C GLY A 74 20.58 -14.02 14.03
N LYS A 75 20.52 -14.09 12.70
CA LYS A 75 21.67 -14.32 11.81
C LYS A 75 21.76 -13.28 10.71
N MET A 76 22.92 -13.21 10.07
CA MET A 76 23.13 -12.53 8.78
C MET A 76 23.41 -13.59 7.72
N ALA A 77 22.90 -13.38 6.50
CA ALA A 77 23.20 -14.20 5.34
C ALA A 77 23.82 -13.33 4.25
N ARG A 78 24.98 -13.74 3.72
CA ARG A 78 25.60 -13.17 2.53
C ARG A 78 25.37 -14.14 1.37
N TYR A 79 24.85 -13.65 0.26
CA TYR A 79 24.67 -14.40 -0.97
C TYR A 79 25.59 -13.86 -2.05
N ASP A 80 26.46 -14.72 -2.55
CA ASP A 80 27.33 -14.42 -3.67
C ASP A 80 26.59 -14.72 -4.98
N ILE A 81 26.36 -13.70 -5.80
CA ILE A 81 25.55 -13.81 -7.02
C ILE A 81 26.26 -14.64 -8.10
N GLU A 82 27.59 -14.58 -8.17
CA GLU A 82 28.37 -15.28 -9.19
C GLU A 82 28.46 -16.78 -8.89
N THR A 83 28.84 -17.12 -7.65
CA THR A 83 29.03 -18.51 -7.21
C THR A 83 27.73 -19.17 -6.76
N LYS A 84 26.68 -18.36 -6.50
CA LYS A 84 25.35 -18.79 -6.02
C LYS A 84 25.40 -19.49 -4.67
N THR A 85 26.35 -19.13 -3.80
CA THR A 85 26.51 -19.71 -2.47
C THR A 85 26.16 -18.75 -1.35
N PHE A 86 25.86 -19.30 -0.17
CA PHE A 86 25.57 -18.53 1.04
C PHE A 86 26.67 -18.69 2.09
N ASP A 87 27.09 -17.56 2.68
CA ASP A 87 27.83 -17.50 3.93
C ASP A 87 26.90 -17.04 5.06
N ILE A 88 26.96 -17.70 6.22
CA ILE A 88 26.04 -17.44 7.34
C ILE A 88 26.82 -17.04 8.59
N TYR A 89 26.39 -15.95 9.22
CA TYR A 89 27.05 -15.37 10.37
C TYR A 89 26.08 -15.16 11.54
N SER A 90 26.60 -15.13 12.76
CA SER A 90 25.86 -14.59 13.90
C SER A 90 25.62 -13.10 13.65
N SER A 91 24.42 -12.60 13.94
CA SER A 91 24.15 -11.15 13.90
C SER A 91 24.49 -10.45 15.22
N ALA A 92 25.18 -11.10 16.15
CA ALA A 92 25.54 -10.52 17.43
C ALA A 92 27.04 -10.54 17.65
N GLU A 93 27.53 -9.56 18.42
CA GLU A 93 28.92 -9.51 18.86
C GLU A 93 29.30 -10.77 19.66
N ALA A 94 30.50 -11.29 19.38
CA ALA A 94 31.02 -12.47 20.04
C ALA A 94 31.09 -12.25 21.57
N PRO A 95 30.81 -13.28 22.40
CA PRO A 95 30.65 -14.68 22.04
C PRO A 95 29.21 -15.10 21.70
N LYS A 96 28.26 -14.17 21.58
CA LYS A 96 26.86 -14.51 21.27
C LYS A 96 26.76 -15.17 19.90
N GLN A 97 26.09 -16.31 19.85
CA GLN A 97 25.94 -17.12 18.63
C GLN A 97 24.76 -16.71 17.74
N ARG A 98 23.93 -15.77 18.22
CA ARG A 98 22.83 -15.16 17.47
C ARG A 98 22.41 -13.83 18.09
N GLY A 99 21.86 -12.93 17.28
CA GLY A 99 21.14 -11.75 17.74
C GLY A 99 19.72 -12.05 18.20
N SER A 100 19.05 -11.01 18.72
CA SER A 100 17.68 -11.11 19.22
C SER A 100 16.68 -11.02 18.08
N TYR A 101 16.77 -9.96 17.28
CA TYR A 101 15.92 -9.71 16.10
C TYR A 101 16.61 -8.71 15.14
N PRO A 102 17.68 -9.11 14.42
CA PRO A 102 18.31 -8.25 13.41
C PRO A 102 17.26 -7.85 12.36
N HIS A 103 17.12 -6.56 12.09
CA HIS A 103 15.94 -6.01 11.43
C HIS A 103 16.28 -5.28 10.12
N THR A 104 16.44 -3.95 10.13
CA THR A 104 16.78 -3.18 8.92
C THR A 104 18.30 -3.08 8.82
N LEU A 105 18.86 -3.30 7.63
CA LEU A 105 20.28 -3.12 7.34
C LEU A 105 20.50 -2.03 6.28
N ARG A 106 21.67 -1.40 6.29
CA ARG A 106 22.14 -0.45 5.28
C ARG A 106 23.66 -0.55 5.13
N ILE A 107 24.15 -0.26 3.93
CA ILE A 107 25.57 -0.33 3.58
C ILE A 107 25.95 0.98 2.87
N ASN A 108 27.01 1.64 3.34
CA ASN A 108 27.52 2.83 2.68
C ASN A 108 28.40 2.43 1.48
N PRO A 109 28.01 2.73 0.23
CA PRO A 109 28.78 2.35 -0.97
C PRO A 109 30.14 3.06 -1.04
N LYS A 110 30.33 4.15 -0.27
CA LYS A 110 31.59 4.90 -0.19
C LYS A 110 32.45 4.52 1.01
N ASP A 111 31.99 3.61 1.87
CA ASP A 111 32.81 3.11 2.99
C ASP A 111 33.89 2.15 2.45
N PRO A 112 35.19 2.45 2.61
CA PRO A 112 36.27 1.58 2.12
C PRO A 112 36.28 0.20 2.82
N GLU A 113 35.79 0.11 4.05
CA GLU A 113 35.69 -1.16 4.79
C GLU A 113 34.41 -1.94 4.41
N GLY A 114 33.43 -1.25 3.80
CA GLY A 114 32.14 -1.82 3.40
C GLY A 114 31.34 -2.35 4.58
N LEU A 115 31.33 -1.66 5.72
CA LEU A 115 30.66 -2.13 6.93
C LEU A 115 29.15 -2.24 6.71
N ILE A 116 28.59 -3.34 7.19
CA ILE A 116 27.15 -3.60 7.16
C ILE A 116 26.56 -3.15 8.48
N TRP A 117 25.74 -2.11 8.43
CA TRP A 117 25.07 -1.55 9.61
C TRP A 117 23.66 -2.08 9.71
N TYR A 118 23.23 -2.48 10.91
CA TYR A 118 21.86 -2.95 11.11
C TYR A 118 21.33 -2.65 12.50
N THR A 119 20.01 -2.57 12.59
CA THR A 119 19.29 -2.52 13.86
C THR A 119 19.02 -3.93 14.40
N ASP A 120 18.98 -4.10 15.71
CA ASP A 120 18.37 -5.25 16.35
C ASP A 120 17.16 -4.81 17.18
N ALA A 121 15.97 -5.09 16.64
CA ALA A 121 14.70 -4.69 17.25
C ALA A 121 14.43 -5.38 18.59
N GLY A 122 15.17 -6.45 18.90
CA GLY A 122 15.02 -7.24 20.12
C GLY A 122 16.04 -6.92 21.21
N SER A 123 17.05 -6.07 20.98
CA SER A 123 18.12 -5.81 21.96
C SER A 123 18.41 -4.33 22.28
N ASN A 124 17.61 -3.37 21.78
CA ASN A 124 17.88 -1.93 21.92
C ASN A 124 19.32 -1.56 21.50
N SER A 125 19.80 -2.18 20.43
CA SER A 125 21.15 -2.04 19.93
C SER A 125 21.14 -1.84 18.42
N CYS A 126 22.14 -1.11 17.93
CA CYS A 126 22.60 -1.17 16.54
C CYS A 126 23.90 -1.97 16.49
N PHE A 127 24.23 -2.48 15.32
CA PHE A 127 25.43 -3.28 15.10
C PHE A 127 26.11 -2.86 13.80
N SER A 128 27.43 -3.03 13.76
CA SER A 128 28.20 -3.02 12.51
C SER A 128 28.87 -4.36 12.34
N MET A 129 28.89 -4.88 11.11
CA MET A 129 29.60 -6.10 10.75
C MET A 129 30.58 -5.84 9.62
N HIS A 130 31.82 -6.31 9.78
CA HIS A 130 32.81 -6.27 8.72
C HIS A 130 32.61 -7.45 7.77
N PRO A 131 32.40 -7.23 6.44
CA PRO A 131 32.01 -8.29 5.50
C PRO A 131 33.08 -9.38 5.31
N LYS A 132 34.36 -9.00 5.28
CA LYS A 132 35.47 -9.95 5.08
C LYS A 132 35.87 -10.74 6.33
N THR A 133 35.96 -10.09 7.49
CA THR A 133 36.44 -10.72 8.73
C THR A 133 35.32 -11.36 9.55
N GLY A 134 34.06 -10.98 9.31
CA GLY A 134 32.92 -11.39 10.11
C GLY A 134 32.88 -10.78 11.51
N PHE A 135 33.74 -9.80 11.82
CA PHE A 135 33.74 -9.12 13.11
C PHE A 135 32.46 -8.28 13.26
N VAL A 136 31.75 -8.49 14.36
CA VAL A 136 30.50 -7.79 14.71
C VAL A 136 30.73 -6.97 15.97
N LYS A 137 30.36 -5.69 15.94
CA LYS A 137 30.43 -4.77 17.08
C LYS A 137 29.03 -4.31 17.49
N GLU A 138 28.73 -4.35 18.78
CA GLU A 138 27.46 -3.87 19.36
C GLU A 138 27.57 -2.40 19.78
N TYR A 139 26.59 -1.59 19.36
CA TYR A 139 26.38 -0.21 19.82
C TYR A 139 25.10 -0.17 20.65
N LYS A 140 25.26 -0.14 21.97
CA LYS A 140 24.13 -0.10 22.91
C LYS A 140 23.48 1.28 22.88
N LEU A 141 22.23 1.34 22.45
CA LEU A 141 21.52 2.60 22.33
C LEU A 141 21.03 3.07 23.71
N LEU A 142 20.78 4.38 23.82
CA LEU A 142 20.34 5.00 25.07
C LEU A 142 19.02 4.38 25.58
N SER A 143 18.92 4.18 26.90
CA SER A 143 17.66 3.77 27.52
C SER A 143 16.78 4.99 27.86
N ALA A 144 15.51 4.74 28.20
CA ALA A 144 14.59 5.79 28.66
C ALA A 144 15.23 6.56 29.85
N GLY A 145 15.34 7.89 29.74
CA GLY A 145 16.00 8.77 30.71
C GLY A 145 17.50 9.03 30.52
N GLN A 146 18.18 8.38 29.57
CA GLN A 146 19.60 8.67 29.23
C GLN A 146 19.76 9.55 27.98
N ALA A 147 18.66 9.93 27.33
CA ALA A 147 18.67 10.74 26.11
C ALA A 147 18.93 12.24 26.40
N VAL A 148 19.87 12.82 25.65
CA VAL A 148 20.41 14.17 25.88
C VAL A 148 19.45 15.29 25.44
N ALA A 149 18.56 15.03 24.47
CA ALA A 149 17.59 16.00 23.94
C ALA A 149 16.12 15.52 24.03
N ALA A 150 15.75 14.88 25.15
CA ALA A 150 14.40 14.32 25.33
C ALA A 150 13.34 15.36 25.78
N GLY A 151 12.49 15.82 24.85
CA GLY A 151 11.18 16.43 25.15
C GLY A 151 10.23 15.56 26.01
N ARG A 152 9.07 16.11 26.42
CA ARG A 152 8.13 15.49 27.39
C ARG A 152 7.33 14.30 26.79
N GLY A 153 7.29 13.14 27.46
CA GLY A 153 6.31 12.06 27.21
C GLY A 153 6.83 10.71 26.68
N GLU A 154 7.93 10.19 27.24
CA GLU A 154 8.62 8.97 26.75
C GLU A 154 7.75 7.70 26.80
N SER A 155 7.93 6.82 25.81
CA SER A 155 7.35 5.48 25.79
C SER A 155 8.37 4.45 26.27
N ARG A 156 7.93 3.44 27.03
CA ARG A 156 8.80 2.39 27.60
C ARG A 156 9.27 1.34 26.59
N GLY A 157 8.67 1.25 25.40
CA GLY A 157 9.06 0.29 24.38
C GLY A 157 10.27 0.78 23.59
N ILE A 158 11.43 0.15 23.73
CA ILE A 158 12.69 0.57 23.08
C ILE A 158 13.02 -0.32 21.88
N THR A 159 12.27 -0.16 20.78
CA THR A 159 12.41 -1.00 19.57
C THR A 159 13.14 -0.22 18.46
N PRO A 160 14.47 -0.39 18.27
CA PRO A 160 15.18 0.07 17.07
C PRO A 160 14.54 -0.51 15.82
N TYR A 161 14.46 0.27 14.76
CA TYR A 161 13.69 -0.12 13.58
C TYR A 161 14.34 0.27 12.26
N GLY A 162 14.37 1.56 11.93
CA GLY A 162 15.08 2.09 10.76
C GLY A 162 16.53 2.36 11.09
N ILE A 163 17.41 2.24 10.10
CA ILE A 163 18.80 2.68 10.13
C ILE A 163 19.16 3.17 8.74
N ASP A 164 20.04 4.17 8.65
CA ASP A 164 20.64 4.63 7.41
C ASP A 164 21.95 5.37 7.68
N TYR A 165 22.80 5.49 6.67
CA TYR A 165 24.07 6.20 6.74
C TYR A 165 23.92 7.60 6.14
N SER A 166 24.65 8.55 6.71
CA SER A 166 24.75 9.90 6.14
C SER A 166 25.77 9.89 4.98
N PRO A 167 25.37 10.30 3.77
CA PRO A 167 26.29 10.41 2.64
C PRO A 167 27.26 11.60 2.77
N VAL A 168 27.03 12.49 3.75
CA VAL A 168 27.83 13.71 3.98
C VAL A 168 29.03 13.44 4.88
N ASP A 169 28.84 12.75 5.99
CA ASP A 169 29.87 12.59 7.04
C ASP A 169 30.09 11.12 7.46
N GLY A 170 29.30 10.18 6.92
CA GLY A 170 29.35 8.77 7.26
C GLY A 170 28.72 8.41 8.60
N SER A 171 28.10 9.37 9.31
CA SER A 171 27.40 9.07 10.57
C SER A 171 26.21 8.14 10.34
N ILE A 172 25.88 7.33 11.33
CA ILE A 172 24.80 6.34 11.23
C ILE A 172 23.60 6.83 12.01
N TRP A 173 22.46 6.91 11.35
CA TRP A 173 21.22 7.38 11.94
C TRP A 173 20.25 6.22 12.08
N TYR A 174 19.48 6.21 13.16
CA TYR A 174 18.49 5.17 13.41
C TYR A 174 17.21 5.74 14.00
N SER A 175 16.13 4.96 13.93
CA SER A 175 14.88 5.26 14.61
C SER A 175 14.54 4.22 15.66
N LYS A 176 13.82 4.65 16.69
CA LYS A 176 13.16 3.77 17.67
C LYS A 176 11.66 3.94 17.54
N LEU A 177 11.01 2.98 16.87
CA LEU A 177 9.57 3.01 16.58
C LEU A 177 8.74 3.22 17.85
N ASN A 178 8.89 2.30 18.81
CA ASN A 178 8.13 2.37 20.05
C ASN A 178 8.71 3.39 21.04
N GLY A 179 9.98 3.78 20.86
CA GLY A 179 10.68 4.72 21.72
C GLY A 179 10.41 6.18 21.35
N ASN A 180 9.83 6.43 20.16
CA ASN A 180 9.69 7.75 19.55
C ASN A 180 11.00 8.54 19.58
N ARG A 181 12.06 7.93 19.06
CA ARG A 181 13.37 8.57 18.91
C ARG A 181 13.86 8.46 17.48
N ILE A 182 14.65 9.43 17.07
CA ILE A 182 15.74 9.21 16.14
C ILE A 182 17.05 9.40 16.88
N GLY A 183 18.11 8.74 16.43
CA GLY A 183 19.42 8.90 17.01
C GLY A 183 20.53 8.80 15.98
N ARG A 184 21.72 9.25 16.40
CA ARG A 184 22.94 9.28 15.61
C ARG A 184 24.03 8.51 16.34
N ILE A 185 24.85 7.80 15.57
CA ILE A 185 26.07 7.11 15.99
C ILE A 185 27.20 7.69 15.15
N ASP A 186 28.26 8.15 15.80
CA ASP A 186 29.54 8.42 15.16
C ASP A 186 30.34 7.11 15.05
N PRO A 187 30.48 6.53 13.85
CA PRO A 187 31.21 5.26 13.68
C PRO A 187 32.71 5.38 14.00
N LYS A 188 33.27 6.60 14.06
CA LYS A 188 34.68 6.84 14.41
C LYS A 188 34.91 6.82 15.92
N SER A 189 33.85 6.96 16.72
CA SER A 189 33.89 6.88 18.17
C SER A 189 33.83 5.43 18.65
N GLY A 190 34.60 5.11 19.70
CA GLY A 190 34.66 3.77 20.28
C GLY A 190 33.28 3.24 20.68
N ASP A 191 32.54 4.01 21.47
CA ASP A 191 31.18 3.67 21.91
C ASP A 191 30.09 4.30 21.03
N GLY A 192 30.47 4.91 19.90
CA GLY A 192 29.56 5.50 18.94
C GLY A 192 29.06 6.91 19.25
N ASP A 193 29.45 7.52 20.39
CA ASP A 193 29.01 8.86 20.84
C ASP A 193 27.53 9.16 20.55
N ILE A 194 26.67 8.32 21.12
CA ILE A 194 25.26 8.24 20.70
C ILE A 194 24.45 9.43 21.21
N MET A 195 23.74 10.08 20.29
CA MET A 195 22.79 11.16 20.59
C MET A 195 21.39 10.79 20.10
N GLU A 196 20.35 11.27 20.79
CA GLU A 196 18.95 11.02 20.43
C GLU A 196 18.06 12.25 20.57
N TRP A 197 17.12 12.37 19.63
CA TRP A 197 16.13 13.44 19.58
C TRP A 197 14.71 12.88 19.50
N ASN A 198 13.76 13.72 19.91
CA ASN A 198 12.33 13.42 19.83
C ASN A 198 11.73 13.98 18.56
N PRO A 199 11.12 13.16 17.70
CA PRO A 199 10.26 13.67 16.66
C PRO A 199 8.97 14.28 17.25
N PRO A 200 8.41 15.36 16.66
CA PRO A 200 7.13 15.96 17.04
C PRO A 200 5.91 15.11 16.59
N PHE A 201 6.07 13.80 16.40
CA PHE A 201 5.04 12.85 15.96
C PHE A 201 5.33 11.44 16.49
N ARG A 202 4.38 10.50 16.31
CA ARG A 202 4.53 9.11 16.79
C ARG A 202 4.99 8.14 15.71
N GLY A 203 5.73 7.15 16.18
CA GLY A 203 6.18 6.00 15.42
C GLY A 203 7.17 6.37 14.32
N PRO A 204 8.29 7.06 14.63
CA PRO A 204 9.37 7.20 13.66
C PRO A 204 9.80 5.80 13.22
N ARG A 205 9.66 5.48 11.94
CA ARG A 205 9.92 4.14 11.41
C ARG A 205 11.14 4.15 10.49
N ARG A 206 11.09 3.65 9.25
CA ARG A 206 12.29 3.57 8.40
C ARG A 206 12.63 4.95 7.84
N LEU A 207 13.58 5.62 8.50
CA LEU A 207 14.13 6.90 8.08
C LEU A 207 15.16 6.71 6.97
N HIS A 208 15.43 7.77 6.21
CA HIS A 208 16.54 7.86 5.26
C HIS A 208 17.16 9.26 5.30
N ILE A 209 18.40 9.36 4.86
CA ILE A 209 19.17 10.61 4.85
C ILE A 209 19.28 11.09 3.41
N GLY A 210 18.87 12.33 3.17
CA GLY A 210 18.98 12.95 1.87
C GLY A 210 20.43 13.24 1.47
N PRO A 211 20.71 13.47 0.17
CA PRO A 211 22.04 13.87 -0.31
C PRO A 211 22.58 15.14 0.37
N ASP A 212 21.68 15.99 0.87
CA ASP A 212 21.96 17.23 1.60
C ASP A 212 22.24 17.02 3.11
N GLY A 213 22.17 15.77 3.60
CA GLY A 213 22.35 15.42 5.00
C GLY A 213 21.11 15.61 5.87
N MET A 214 19.96 15.99 5.31
CA MET A 214 18.70 16.10 6.06
C MET A 214 18.12 14.72 6.36
N ILE A 215 17.60 14.54 7.57
CA ILE A 215 17.05 13.26 8.00
C ILE A 215 15.53 13.27 7.74
N TRP A 216 15.08 12.39 6.86
CA TRP A 216 13.66 12.22 6.54
C TRP A 216 13.09 11.02 7.29
N VAL A 217 11.97 11.23 7.99
CA VAL A 217 11.43 10.26 8.93
C VAL A 217 9.93 10.09 8.73
N PRO A 218 9.43 8.87 8.45
CA PRO A 218 8.01 8.61 8.37
C PRO A 218 7.42 8.46 9.78
N GLY A 219 6.30 9.12 10.03
CA GLY A 219 5.51 9.04 11.26
C GLY A 219 4.45 7.95 11.17
N PHE A 220 4.85 6.69 11.28
CA PHE A 220 4.00 5.51 11.11
C PHE A 220 2.72 5.55 11.96
N GLY A 221 2.81 6.06 13.20
CA GLY A 221 1.69 6.13 14.13
C GLY A 221 0.82 7.39 13.98
N SER A 222 1.14 8.26 13.02
CA SER A 222 0.61 9.62 12.93
C SER A 222 0.14 10.05 11.55
N GLY A 223 0.43 9.29 10.48
CA GLY A 223 0.04 9.66 9.12
C GLY A 223 0.76 10.93 8.63
N VAL A 224 2.00 11.15 9.08
CA VAL A 224 2.84 12.30 8.73
C VAL A 224 4.22 11.83 8.28
N PHE A 225 5.01 12.73 7.72
CA PHE A 225 6.46 12.57 7.60
C PHE A 225 7.16 13.87 8.00
N GLY A 226 8.42 13.78 8.41
CA GLY A 226 9.18 14.91 8.92
C GLY A 226 10.58 14.97 8.35
N LYS A 227 11.08 16.20 8.21
CA LYS A 227 12.47 16.56 7.94
C LYS A 227 13.11 17.05 9.24
N PHE A 228 14.24 16.48 9.62
CA PHE A 228 15.07 16.91 10.73
C PHE A 228 16.40 17.44 10.22
N ASN A 229 16.76 18.64 10.66
CA ASN A 229 18.05 19.25 10.37
C ASN A 229 19.00 18.98 11.55
N PRO A 230 20.09 18.22 11.35
CA PRO A 230 20.97 17.82 12.44
C PRO A 230 21.86 18.96 12.98
N ASP A 231 22.12 20.00 12.19
CA ASP A 231 22.95 21.14 12.60
C ASP A 231 22.19 22.13 13.49
N THR A 232 20.88 22.25 13.25
CA THR A 232 20.01 23.21 13.97
C THR A 232 19.05 22.54 14.94
N GLU A 233 18.95 21.21 14.89
CA GLU A 233 18.02 20.38 15.65
C GLU A 233 16.53 20.72 15.43
N LYS A 234 16.20 21.37 14.31
CA LYS A 234 14.84 21.81 13.98
C LYS A 234 14.11 20.77 13.14
N TRP A 235 12.79 20.72 13.32
CA TRP A 235 11.90 19.85 12.56
C TRP A 235 10.98 20.64 11.63
N THR A 236 10.73 20.07 10.45
CA THR A 236 9.64 20.48 9.54
C THR A 236 8.76 19.27 9.27
N ILE A 237 7.46 19.38 9.55
CA ILE A 237 6.50 18.26 9.47
C ILE A 237 5.44 18.53 8.42
N TYR A 238 5.11 17.48 7.67
CA TYR A 238 4.08 17.49 6.64
C TYR A 238 3.03 16.41 6.93
N GLU A 239 1.76 16.78 6.87
CA GLU A 239 0.66 15.82 6.98
C GLU A 239 0.41 15.14 5.62
N LEU A 240 0.24 13.82 5.62
CA LEU A 240 -0.19 13.12 4.40
C LEU A 240 -1.67 13.43 4.12
N PRO A 241 -2.10 13.47 2.85
CA PRO A 241 -3.53 13.48 2.52
C PRO A 241 -4.23 12.27 3.14
N ASP A 242 -5.44 12.40 3.71
CA ASP A 242 -6.15 11.25 4.34
C ASP A 242 -5.31 10.59 5.46
N ASN A 243 -4.54 11.39 6.22
CA ASN A 243 -3.60 10.93 7.25
C ASN A 243 -4.22 9.97 8.27
N GLU A 244 -5.52 10.07 8.52
CA GLU A 244 -6.25 9.20 9.43
C GLU A 244 -6.25 7.73 9.00
N ASN A 245 -6.06 7.48 7.70
CA ASN A 245 -6.05 6.16 7.07
C ASN A 245 -4.66 5.76 6.56
N GLN A 246 -3.63 6.58 6.78
CA GLN A 246 -2.26 6.30 6.34
C GLN A 246 -1.33 5.91 7.49
N THR A 247 -0.49 4.91 7.27
CA THR A 247 0.55 4.50 8.23
C THR A 247 1.90 4.40 7.53
N PRO A 248 2.53 5.53 7.13
CA PRO A 248 3.70 5.51 6.26
C PRO A 248 4.82 4.65 6.87
N TYR A 249 5.16 3.55 6.20
CA TYR A 249 6.04 2.54 6.77
C TYR A 249 7.52 2.90 6.64
N ALA A 250 7.89 3.29 5.43
CA ALA A 250 9.22 3.71 5.02
C ALA A 250 9.09 4.89 4.06
N LEU A 251 10.18 5.61 3.93
CA LEU A 251 10.43 6.53 2.83
C LEU A 251 11.87 6.31 2.37
N ASN A 252 12.21 6.73 1.16
CA ASN A 252 13.59 6.82 0.67
C ASN A 252 13.76 8.14 -0.10
N VAL A 253 14.99 8.63 -0.22
CA VAL A 253 15.32 9.90 -0.89
C VAL A 253 16.15 9.59 -2.11
N ASP A 254 15.70 10.04 -3.29
CA ASP A 254 16.48 9.82 -4.51
C ASP A 254 17.69 10.76 -4.62
N LYS A 255 18.52 10.53 -5.63
CA LYS A 255 19.75 11.30 -5.88
C LYS A 255 19.52 12.80 -6.09
N ASP A 256 18.31 13.20 -6.48
CA ASP A 256 17.92 14.58 -6.74
C ASP A 256 17.26 15.22 -5.51
N GLY A 257 17.20 14.51 -4.38
CA GLY A 257 16.64 14.98 -3.12
C GLY A 257 15.12 14.83 -3.01
N ILE A 258 14.48 14.12 -3.95
CA ILE A 258 13.03 13.89 -3.92
C ILE A 258 12.72 12.75 -2.96
N VAL A 259 11.72 12.97 -2.11
CA VAL A 259 11.32 12.03 -1.07
C VAL A 259 10.19 11.15 -1.56
N TRP A 260 10.40 9.84 -1.56
CA TRP A 260 9.41 8.83 -1.92
C TRP A 260 8.92 8.11 -0.67
N ILE A 261 7.60 7.98 -0.50
CA ILE A 261 6.97 7.52 0.75
C ILE A 261 6.01 6.38 0.45
N CYS A 262 6.08 5.31 1.24
CA CYS A 262 5.11 4.22 1.18
C CYS A 262 3.73 4.71 1.65
N GLY A 263 2.75 4.71 0.75
CA GLY A 263 1.33 4.93 1.03
C GLY A 263 0.69 3.67 1.63
N THR A 264 1.21 3.25 2.78
CA THR A 264 0.74 2.06 3.46
C THR A 264 -0.68 2.29 4.00
N ALA A 265 -1.58 1.36 3.69
CA ALA A 265 -3.01 1.36 4.02
C ALA A 265 -3.95 2.22 3.13
N ASN A 266 -3.43 2.92 2.11
CA ASN A 266 -4.28 3.61 1.11
C ASN A 266 -4.00 3.21 -0.35
N ASP A 267 -3.16 2.19 -0.58
CA ASP A 267 -2.77 1.65 -1.88
C ASP A 267 -2.06 2.68 -2.78
N THR A 268 -1.11 3.43 -2.22
CA THR A 268 -0.33 4.43 -2.96
C THR A 268 1.18 4.31 -2.74
N ILE A 269 1.94 4.90 -3.65
CA ILE A 269 3.31 5.36 -3.42
C ILE A 269 3.30 6.87 -3.66
N ASN A 270 3.92 7.62 -2.77
CA ASN A 270 3.85 9.08 -2.80
C ASN A 270 5.22 9.68 -3.11
N ARG A 271 5.22 10.77 -3.86
CA ARG A 271 6.42 11.55 -4.18
C ARG A 271 6.26 12.95 -3.59
N PHE A 272 7.30 13.45 -2.95
CA PHE A 272 7.35 14.77 -2.35
C PHE A 272 8.63 15.48 -2.77
N ASP A 273 8.47 16.67 -3.33
CA ASP A 273 9.59 17.56 -3.68
C ASP A 273 9.81 18.55 -2.54
N PRO A 274 10.95 18.50 -1.82
CA PRO A 274 11.19 19.38 -0.69
C PRO A 274 11.45 20.86 -1.03
N GLU A 275 11.82 21.18 -2.27
CA GLU A 275 12.08 22.56 -2.70
C GLU A 275 10.77 23.29 -2.98
N THR A 276 9.84 22.60 -3.65
CA THR A 276 8.54 23.17 -4.03
C THR A 276 7.42 22.86 -3.03
N GLU A 277 7.65 21.89 -2.14
CA GLU A 277 6.69 21.31 -1.18
C GLU A 277 5.48 20.64 -1.87
N ILE A 278 5.70 20.18 -3.10
CA ILE A 278 4.70 19.60 -3.97
C ILE A 278 4.64 18.07 -3.76
N PHE A 279 3.43 17.57 -3.46
CA PHE A 279 3.17 16.17 -3.13
C PHE A 279 2.25 15.50 -4.16
N VAL A 280 2.67 14.36 -4.69
CA VAL A 280 1.94 13.57 -5.69
C VAL A 280 1.65 12.17 -5.15
N GLU A 281 0.39 11.74 -5.25
CA GLU A 281 -0.03 10.36 -4.92
C GLU A 281 -0.10 9.50 -6.18
N TYR A 282 0.70 8.43 -6.27
CA TYR A 282 0.58 7.42 -7.31
C TYR A 282 -0.21 6.23 -6.78
N ARG A 283 -1.41 6.01 -7.32
CA ARG A 283 -2.24 4.88 -6.94
C ARG A 283 -1.68 3.58 -7.52
N LEU A 284 -1.55 2.57 -6.68
CA LEU A 284 -1.10 1.25 -7.09
C LEU A 284 -2.21 0.52 -7.86
N PRO A 285 -1.85 -0.34 -8.83
CA PRO A 285 -2.82 -1.03 -9.69
C PRO A 285 -3.56 -2.18 -9.00
N MET A 286 -3.28 -2.42 -7.71
CA MET A 286 -3.88 -3.46 -6.87
C MET A 286 -4.30 -2.89 -5.52
N ARG A 287 -5.39 -3.42 -4.97
CA ARG A 287 -5.88 -3.09 -3.63
C ARG A 287 -5.20 -3.92 -2.55
N VAL A 288 -5.17 -3.37 -1.34
CA VAL A 288 -4.54 -3.97 -0.17
C VAL A 288 -3.04 -4.21 -0.42
N SER A 289 -2.42 -3.28 -1.14
CA SER A 289 -1.00 -3.25 -1.48
C SER A 289 -0.24 -2.61 -0.32
N TYR A 290 0.18 -3.43 0.63
CA TYR A 290 0.94 -2.95 1.78
C TYR A 290 2.42 -2.77 1.39
N THR A 291 2.94 -1.57 1.24
CA THR A 291 4.34 -1.32 0.86
C THR A 291 5.23 -1.05 2.07
N ARG A 292 6.50 -1.50 2.04
CA ARG A 292 7.45 -1.42 3.17
C ARG A 292 8.85 -0.94 2.83
N GLU A 293 9.25 -0.99 1.57
CA GLU A 293 10.60 -0.64 1.13
C GLU A 293 10.54 0.05 -0.22
N ILE A 294 11.46 0.99 -0.45
CA ILE A 294 11.56 1.75 -1.69
C ILE A 294 13.03 1.75 -2.12
N GLU A 295 13.31 1.23 -3.31
CA GLU A 295 14.64 1.30 -3.94
C GLU A 295 14.60 2.04 -5.27
N PHE A 296 15.75 2.51 -5.72
CA PHE A 296 15.92 3.21 -6.98
C PHE A 296 16.87 2.45 -7.90
N ASP A 297 16.53 2.32 -9.19
CA ASP A 297 17.51 1.87 -10.19
C ASP A 297 18.31 3.04 -10.78
N ASP A 298 19.35 2.73 -11.54
CA ASP A 298 20.26 3.72 -12.16
C ASP A 298 19.54 4.69 -13.11
N ASP A 299 18.39 4.29 -13.66
CA ASP A 299 17.54 5.11 -14.50
C ASP A 299 16.61 6.04 -13.69
N GLY A 300 16.64 5.96 -12.35
CA GLY A 300 15.79 6.74 -11.44
C GLY A 300 14.38 6.19 -11.29
N ASN A 301 14.12 4.95 -11.70
CA ASN A 301 12.81 4.33 -11.46
C ASN A 301 12.69 3.87 -10.01
N VAL A 302 11.47 3.89 -9.50
CA VAL A 302 11.16 3.51 -8.12
C VAL A 302 10.67 2.08 -8.05
N TRP A 303 11.23 1.30 -7.14
CA TRP A 303 10.91 -0.09 -6.91
C TRP A 303 10.37 -0.30 -5.50
N THR A 304 9.26 -1.02 -5.38
CA THR A 304 8.70 -1.44 -4.08
C THR A 304 8.15 -2.86 -4.19
N SER A 305 7.99 -3.54 -3.06
CA SER A 305 7.25 -4.81 -2.99
C SER A 305 5.94 -4.65 -2.23
N THR A 306 5.01 -5.57 -2.45
CA THR A 306 3.86 -5.74 -1.57
C THR A 306 4.22 -6.70 -0.44
N SER A 307 3.90 -6.25 0.78
CA SER A 307 4.36 -6.82 2.02
C SER A 307 3.25 -7.06 3.02
N GLY A 308 2.74 -8.28 2.97
CA GLY A 308 1.80 -8.84 3.92
C GLY A 308 1.59 -10.30 3.59
N PRO A 309 0.88 -11.06 4.44
CA PRO A 309 0.48 -12.40 4.07
C PRO A 309 -0.34 -12.30 2.79
N ALA A 310 0.07 -12.99 1.73
CA ALA A 310 -0.55 -12.77 0.43
C ALA A 310 -2.06 -13.02 0.42
N ARG A 311 -2.59 -13.84 1.34
CA ARG A 311 -4.03 -14.01 1.60
C ARG A 311 -4.82 -12.73 1.92
N HIS A 312 -4.19 -11.63 2.31
CA HIS A 312 -4.87 -10.35 2.54
C HIS A 312 -4.90 -9.46 1.29
N MET A 313 -4.00 -9.70 0.34
CA MET A 313 -3.86 -8.89 -0.87
C MET A 313 -4.93 -9.27 -1.89
N GLU A 314 -5.42 -8.31 -2.68
CA GLU A 314 -6.53 -8.50 -3.64
C GLU A 314 -6.36 -9.75 -4.52
N ARG A 315 -5.13 -10.01 -4.97
CA ARG A 315 -4.82 -11.14 -5.87
C ARG A 315 -4.27 -12.38 -5.15
N GLY A 316 -4.18 -12.36 -3.83
CA GLY A 316 -3.67 -13.48 -3.08
C GLY A 316 -2.17 -13.74 -3.24
N VAL A 317 -1.41 -12.90 -3.96
CA VAL A 317 0.03 -13.04 -4.26
C VAL A 317 0.81 -11.79 -3.89
N GLY A 318 2.11 -11.95 -3.61
CA GLY A 318 3.02 -10.82 -3.49
C GLY A 318 3.40 -10.28 -4.86
N ALA A 319 3.91 -9.05 -4.91
CA ALA A 319 4.34 -8.44 -6.15
C ALA A 319 5.53 -7.52 -5.93
N VAL A 320 6.35 -7.38 -6.97
CA VAL A 320 7.30 -6.28 -7.15
C VAL A 320 6.68 -5.27 -8.13
N ILE A 321 6.81 -4.01 -7.78
CA ILE A 321 6.22 -2.88 -8.49
C ILE A 321 7.36 -1.95 -8.88
N LYS A 322 7.46 -1.67 -10.19
CA LYS A 322 8.28 -0.60 -10.74
C LYS A 322 7.37 0.57 -11.10
N ILE A 323 7.76 1.77 -10.69
CA ILE A 323 7.16 3.04 -11.11
C ILE A 323 8.23 3.76 -11.92
N SER A 324 7.95 3.91 -13.21
CA SER A 324 8.80 4.66 -14.15
C SER A 324 8.16 6.02 -14.40
N LEU A 325 8.91 7.08 -14.13
CA LEU A 325 8.49 8.45 -14.39
C LEU A 325 9.23 9.02 -15.61
N PRO A 326 8.67 10.02 -16.31
CA PRO A 326 9.40 10.79 -17.32
C PRO A 326 10.67 11.43 -16.71
N LYS A 327 11.71 11.60 -17.53
CA LYS A 327 13.03 12.13 -17.09
C LYS A 327 12.95 13.55 -16.51
N THR A 328 12.03 14.35 -17.02
CA THR A 328 11.74 15.68 -16.49
C THR A 328 10.35 15.63 -15.90
N LEU A 329 10.30 15.75 -14.58
CA LEU A 329 9.04 15.98 -13.91
C LEU A 329 8.78 17.50 -13.91
N PRO A 330 7.67 17.94 -14.48
CA PRO A 330 7.27 19.35 -14.46
C PRO A 330 7.13 19.87 -13.00
N ALA A 331 7.43 21.15 -12.74
CA ALA A 331 7.69 21.77 -11.42
C ALA A 331 6.50 21.92 -10.44
N GLY A 332 5.50 21.06 -10.52
CA GLY A 332 4.16 21.23 -9.96
C GLY A 332 3.49 19.87 -9.99
N GLY A 333 2.41 19.63 -9.25
CA GLY A 333 1.87 18.25 -9.28
C GLY A 333 1.21 17.87 -8.03
N GLY A 334 -0.07 17.55 -8.08
CA GLY A 334 -0.75 17.23 -6.84
C GLY A 334 -0.84 18.44 -5.91
N ILE A 335 -0.49 18.24 -4.65
CA ILE A 335 -0.95 19.06 -3.53
C ILE A 335 0.26 19.72 -2.89
N LYS A 336 0.25 21.05 -2.80
CA LYS A 336 1.23 21.73 -1.96
C LYS A 336 0.92 21.41 -0.50
N LEU A 337 1.87 20.83 0.21
CA LEU A 337 1.71 20.54 1.64
C LEU A 337 2.14 21.77 2.45
N GLU A 338 1.39 22.04 3.52
CA GLU A 338 1.71 23.13 4.44
C GLU A 338 2.70 22.62 5.51
N PRO A 339 3.92 23.15 5.57
CA PRO A 339 4.90 22.75 6.57
C PRO A 339 4.51 23.22 7.98
N ARG A 340 4.81 22.40 8.98
CA ARG A 340 4.79 22.79 10.39
C ARG A 340 6.19 22.75 10.98
N PHE A 341 6.63 23.89 11.50
CA PHE A 341 7.98 24.05 12.05
C PHE A 341 8.01 23.85 13.56
N PHE A 342 9.07 23.18 14.04
CA PHE A 342 9.34 23.01 15.47
C PHE A 342 10.81 23.33 15.75
N ASP A 343 11.06 24.01 16.85
CA ASP A 343 12.37 24.53 17.27
C ASP A 343 13.23 23.50 18.03
N GLY A 344 12.80 22.24 18.09
CA GLY A 344 13.43 21.17 18.86
C GLY A 344 12.90 21.04 20.29
N ASN A 345 12.24 22.07 20.83
CA ASN A 345 11.63 22.09 22.17
C ASN A 345 10.12 21.86 22.11
N HIS A 346 9.73 20.67 21.65
CA HIS A 346 8.34 20.28 21.51
C HIS A 346 7.96 19.12 22.44
N ALA A 347 6.67 19.03 22.76
CA ALA A 347 6.13 17.82 23.36
C ALA A 347 6.20 16.68 22.32
N ILE A 348 6.44 15.44 22.76
CA ILE A 348 6.30 14.29 21.87
C ILE A 348 4.83 14.29 21.42
N GLY A 349 4.63 14.55 20.12
CA GLY A 349 3.30 14.67 19.55
C GLY A 349 2.48 13.46 19.94
N ASN A 350 1.42 13.65 20.71
CA ASN A 350 0.38 12.64 20.83
C ASN A 350 -0.70 13.05 19.84
N LEU A 351 -0.51 12.72 18.56
CA LEU A 351 -1.63 12.75 17.62
C LEU A 351 -2.70 11.71 17.99
N ALA A 352 -2.54 10.92 19.07
CA ALA A 352 -3.69 10.29 19.74
C ALA A 352 -4.64 11.30 20.42
N THR A 353 -4.32 12.61 20.42
CA THR A 353 -5.27 13.71 20.68
C THR A 353 -5.75 14.40 19.42
N SER A 354 -5.27 14.03 18.22
CA SER A 354 -6.23 14.03 17.11
C SER A 354 -7.27 13.03 17.56
N ASN A 355 -8.50 13.48 17.75
CA ASN A 355 -9.63 12.56 17.75
C ASN A 355 -9.44 11.77 16.46
N ARG A 356 -8.87 10.55 16.51
CA ARG A 356 -9.11 9.59 15.44
C ARG A 356 -10.62 9.63 15.31
N PRO A 357 -11.19 10.13 14.21
CA PRO A 357 -12.63 10.13 14.09
C PRO A 357 -12.96 8.65 14.18
N LYS A 358 -13.56 8.21 15.29
CA LYS A 358 -14.25 6.92 15.27
C LYS A 358 -15.16 7.03 14.05
N PRO A 359 -15.17 6.04 13.15
CA PRO A 359 -15.91 6.12 11.89
C PRO A 359 -17.25 6.76 12.19
N ASN A 360 -17.46 7.98 11.70
CA ASN A 360 -18.60 8.76 12.13
C ASN A 360 -19.81 8.20 11.40
N ASN A 361 -20.43 7.17 11.97
CA ASN A 361 -21.61 6.53 11.41
C ASN A 361 -22.85 7.44 11.41
N LYS A 362 -22.72 8.76 11.65
CA LYS A 362 -23.82 9.72 11.59
C LYS A 362 -24.59 9.64 10.27
N GLU A 363 -23.90 9.60 9.13
CA GLU A 363 -24.55 9.47 7.82
C GLU A 363 -25.21 8.10 7.65
N LEU A 364 -24.54 7.04 8.11
CA LEU A 364 -25.09 5.68 8.10
C LEU A 364 -26.37 5.60 8.93
N PHE A 365 -26.35 6.10 10.17
CA PHE A 365 -27.51 6.12 11.05
C PHE A 365 -28.63 6.99 10.49
N ALA A 366 -28.32 8.14 9.87
CA ALA A 366 -29.33 8.95 9.19
C ALA A 366 -30.00 8.21 8.01
N ARG A 367 -29.25 7.35 7.31
CA ARG A 367 -29.80 6.50 6.24
C ARG A 367 -30.63 5.35 6.81
N ILE A 368 -30.12 4.64 7.83
CA ILE A 368 -30.82 3.55 8.50
C ILE A 368 -32.13 4.06 9.11
N ASP A 369 -32.12 5.23 9.74
CA ASP A 369 -33.30 5.80 10.39
C ASP A 369 -34.40 6.22 9.41
N LYS A 370 -34.04 6.47 8.14
CA LYS A 370 -35.00 6.71 7.05
C LYS A 370 -35.53 5.42 6.42
N ALA A 371 -34.95 4.25 6.75
CA ALA A 371 -35.41 2.98 6.19
C ALA A 371 -36.82 2.64 6.67
N GLU A 372 -37.65 2.13 5.76
CA GLU A 372 -38.99 1.68 6.09
C GLU A 372 -38.92 0.48 7.05
N MET A 373 -39.81 0.48 8.03
CA MET A 373 -39.94 -0.65 8.95
C MET A 373 -40.58 -1.84 8.22
N PRO A 374 -40.06 -3.07 8.39
CA PRO A 374 -40.65 -4.24 7.77
C PRO A 374 -42.11 -4.42 8.18
N LYS A 375 -43.02 -4.67 7.21
CA LYS A 375 -44.45 -4.85 7.50
C LYS A 375 -44.73 -5.98 8.50
N ALA A 376 -43.86 -6.99 8.54
CA ALA A 376 -43.94 -8.09 9.50
C ALA A 376 -43.65 -7.66 10.95
N TYR A 377 -42.85 -6.61 11.17
CA TYR A 377 -42.56 -6.10 12.51
C TYR A 377 -43.83 -5.65 13.25
N PHE A 378 -44.77 -5.02 12.55
CA PHE A 378 -46.02 -4.53 13.14
C PHE A 378 -47.03 -5.65 13.46
N LYS A 379 -46.79 -6.89 13.03
CA LYS A 379 -47.69 -8.03 13.23
C LYS A 379 -47.36 -8.87 14.44
N GLN A 380 -46.28 -8.58 15.15
CA GLN A 380 -45.80 -9.37 16.28
C GLN A 380 -45.10 -8.52 17.33
N PRO A 381 -45.01 -8.98 18.60
CA PRO A 381 -44.26 -8.29 19.65
C PRO A 381 -42.79 -8.05 19.27
N HIS A 382 -42.22 -6.93 19.73
CA HIS A 382 -40.86 -6.50 19.38
C HIS A 382 -39.81 -7.61 19.61
N GLN A 383 -39.79 -8.22 20.80
CA GLN A 383 -38.80 -9.24 21.13
C GLN A 383 -38.94 -10.48 20.23
N GLN A 384 -40.19 -10.89 19.93
CA GLN A 384 -40.44 -12.03 19.04
C GLN A 384 -39.95 -11.76 17.62
N TYR A 385 -40.08 -10.53 17.12
CA TYR A 385 -39.49 -10.12 15.84
C TYR A 385 -37.96 -10.15 15.86
N VAL A 386 -37.37 -9.55 16.89
CA VAL A 386 -35.92 -9.51 17.06
C VAL A 386 -35.35 -10.92 17.12
N ASP A 387 -35.91 -11.81 17.94
CA ASP A 387 -35.40 -13.18 18.11
C ASP A 387 -35.48 -13.98 16.80
N ALA A 388 -36.63 -13.92 16.12
CA ALA A 388 -36.83 -14.60 14.84
C ALA A 388 -35.88 -14.09 13.75
N ARG A 389 -35.59 -12.78 13.75
CA ARG A 389 -34.72 -12.15 12.75
C ARG A 389 -33.25 -12.36 13.06
N MET A 390 -32.83 -12.23 14.31
CA MET A 390 -31.46 -12.52 14.77
C MET A 390 -31.07 -13.98 14.52
N ALA A 391 -32.03 -14.92 14.61
CA ALA A 391 -31.80 -16.32 14.25
C ALA A 391 -31.43 -16.51 12.77
N GLN A 392 -31.90 -15.64 11.88
CA GLN A 392 -31.61 -15.68 10.44
C GLN A 392 -30.31 -14.96 10.06
N ILE A 393 -29.74 -14.14 10.96
CA ILE A 393 -28.42 -13.52 10.78
C ILE A 393 -27.35 -14.55 11.17
N SER A 394 -26.30 -14.66 10.37
CA SER A 394 -25.13 -15.51 10.61
C SER A 394 -24.43 -15.14 11.91
N GLU A 395 -23.83 -16.14 12.56
CA GLU A 395 -23.14 -15.97 13.83
C GLU A 395 -22.05 -14.89 13.75
N GLN A 396 -21.36 -14.79 12.61
CA GLN A 396 -20.35 -13.77 12.31
C GLN A 396 -20.93 -12.35 12.34
N ASN A 397 -22.15 -12.14 11.81
CA ASN A 397 -22.75 -10.81 11.67
C ASN A 397 -23.68 -10.41 12.83
N ARG A 398 -24.11 -11.33 13.70
CA ARG A 398 -24.86 -11.00 14.93
C ARG A 398 -24.10 -10.02 15.84
N GLY A 399 -22.77 -10.16 15.94
CA GLY A 399 -21.92 -9.25 16.70
C GLY A 399 -21.95 -7.81 16.17
N LYS A 400 -22.19 -7.63 14.87
CA LYS A 400 -22.24 -6.32 14.21
C LYS A 400 -23.48 -5.53 14.61
N VAL A 401 -24.62 -6.19 14.79
CA VAL A 401 -25.86 -5.56 15.29
C VAL A 401 -25.61 -4.90 16.65
N GLY A 402 -25.01 -5.65 17.58
CA GLY A 402 -24.68 -5.14 18.91
C GLY A 402 -23.68 -3.99 18.87
N GLN A 403 -22.66 -4.08 18.00
CA GLN A 403 -21.68 -3.01 17.83
C GLN A 403 -22.33 -1.70 17.37
N LEU A 404 -23.10 -1.75 16.28
CA LEU A 404 -23.78 -0.57 15.71
C LEU A 404 -24.81 0.02 16.68
N TRP A 405 -25.55 -0.83 17.39
CA TRP A 405 -26.49 -0.38 18.41
C TRP A 405 -25.79 0.34 19.56
N ASN A 406 -24.70 -0.22 20.09
CA ASN A 406 -23.92 0.41 21.15
C ASN A 406 -23.35 1.77 20.72
N GLU A 407 -22.96 1.88 19.47
CA GLU A 407 -22.45 3.13 18.90
C GLU A 407 -23.57 4.17 18.71
N PHE A 408 -24.71 3.76 18.15
CA PHE A 408 -25.89 4.63 18.02
C PHE A 408 -26.32 5.21 19.37
N ARG A 409 -26.42 4.37 20.41
CA ARG A 409 -26.81 4.82 21.76
C ARG A 409 -25.83 5.80 22.38
N ARG A 410 -24.54 5.71 22.04
CA ARG A 410 -23.52 6.68 22.47
C ARG A 410 -23.65 8.00 21.72
N MET A 411 -24.00 7.96 20.44
CA MET A 411 -24.13 9.14 19.58
C MET A 411 -25.47 9.88 19.81
N TYR A 412 -26.52 9.14 20.17
CA TYR A 412 -27.87 9.65 20.43
C TYR A 412 -28.39 9.16 21.79
N PRO A 413 -27.87 9.67 22.92
CA PRO A 413 -28.23 9.20 24.27
C PRO A 413 -29.74 9.26 24.55
N ASP A 414 -30.43 10.27 24.03
CA ASP A 414 -31.87 10.46 24.18
C ASP A 414 -32.70 9.39 23.46
N ARG A 415 -32.10 8.67 22.50
CA ARG A 415 -32.71 7.57 21.75
C ARG A 415 -32.18 6.20 22.19
N SER A 416 -31.61 6.11 23.39
CA SER A 416 -31.00 4.87 23.91
C SER A 416 -31.97 3.69 24.09
N ARG A 417 -33.28 3.93 24.03
CA ARG A 417 -34.36 2.93 24.12
C ARG A 417 -35.20 2.84 22.83
N ASP A 418 -34.67 3.30 21.70
CA ASP A 418 -35.37 3.28 20.43
C ASP A 418 -35.39 1.87 19.79
N GLY A 419 -36.42 1.10 20.15
CA GLY A 419 -36.59 -0.26 19.63
C GLY A 419 -36.81 -0.34 18.12
N GLN A 420 -37.33 0.72 17.48
CA GLN A 420 -37.49 0.74 16.02
C GLN A 420 -36.15 0.97 15.33
N MET A 421 -35.31 1.86 15.86
CA MET A 421 -33.95 2.04 15.35
C MET A 421 -33.11 0.78 15.52
N PHE A 422 -33.24 0.08 16.65
CA PHE A 422 -32.58 -1.22 16.84
C PHE A 422 -32.98 -2.22 15.75
N VAL A 423 -34.28 -2.29 15.43
CA VAL A 423 -34.78 -3.14 14.34
C VAL A 423 -34.21 -2.70 13.01
N ARG A 424 -34.20 -1.41 12.67
CA ARG A 424 -33.60 -0.91 11.41
C ARG A 424 -32.12 -1.24 11.27
N ILE A 425 -31.35 -1.16 12.37
CA ILE A 425 -29.94 -1.58 12.40
C ILE A 425 -29.82 -3.09 12.14
N MET A 426 -30.68 -3.89 12.78
CA MET A 426 -30.71 -5.33 12.59
C MET A 426 -31.08 -5.71 11.14
N GLU A 427 -32.07 -5.04 10.55
CA GLU A 427 -32.45 -5.22 9.14
C GLU A 427 -31.31 -4.87 8.19
N TYR A 428 -30.63 -3.74 8.43
CA TYR A 428 -29.45 -3.36 7.65
C TYR A 428 -28.34 -4.42 7.72
N VAL A 429 -28.09 -5.00 8.90
CA VAL A 429 -27.10 -6.07 9.05
C VAL A 429 -27.59 -7.37 8.42
N PHE A 430 -28.88 -7.68 8.50
CA PHE A 430 -29.47 -8.84 7.83
C PHE A 430 -29.34 -8.73 6.31
N GLU A 431 -29.57 -7.55 5.73
CA GLU A 431 -29.36 -7.32 4.29
C GLU A 431 -27.89 -7.47 3.89
N LEU A 432 -26.96 -6.97 4.72
CA LEU A 432 -25.52 -7.16 4.51
C LEU A 432 -25.12 -8.64 4.59
N ASP A 433 -25.77 -9.41 5.46
CA ASP A 433 -25.52 -10.83 5.65
C ASP A 433 -26.13 -11.69 4.53
N ALA A 434 -27.32 -11.30 4.06
CA ALA A 434 -28.00 -11.87 2.90
C ALA A 434 -27.28 -11.55 1.57
N ALA A 435 -26.45 -10.50 1.53
CA ALA A 435 -25.53 -10.24 0.42
C ALA A 435 -24.43 -11.31 0.27
N GLY A 436 -24.40 -12.30 1.17
CA GLY A 436 -23.59 -13.51 1.09
C GLY A 436 -22.23 -13.37 1.80
N PRO A 437 -21.59 -14.51 2.14
CA PRO A 437 -20.23 -14.49 2.67
C PRO A 437 -19.29 -13.82 1.65
N GLN A 438 -18.25 -13.14 2.15
CA GLN A 438 -17.12 -12.73 1.32
C GLN A 438 -16.66 -13.96 0.53
N ARG A 439 -16.87 -13.93 -0.80
CA ARG A 439 -16.53 -15.06 -1.66
C ARG A 439 -15.05 -15.37 -1.45
N ARG A 440 -14.74 -16.65 -1.24
CA ARG A 440 -13.35 -17.09 -1.13
C ARG A 440 -12.72 -17.07 -2.52
N PHE A 441 -11.44 -16.77 -2.57
CA PHE A 441 -10.66 -16.95 -3.78
C PHE A 441 -10.84 -18.37 -4.33
N ILE A 442 -11.09 -18.49 -5.64
CA ILE A 442 -11.27 -19.76 -6.35
C ILE A 442 -10.06 -20.02 -7.26
N ASN A 443 -9.80 -19.13 -8.20
CA ASN A 443 -8.66 -19.25 -9.12
C ASN A 443 -8.31 -17.88 -9.72
N LYS A 444 -7.06 -17.71 -10.13
CA LYS A 444 -6.63 -16.49 -10.83
C LYS A 444 -6.89 -16.66 -12.32
N TRP A 445 -8.08 -16.26 -12.75
CA TRP A 445 -8.52 -16.55 -14.12
C TRP A 445 -7.67 -15.80 -15.15
N GLN A 446 -7.12 -16.55 -16.10
CA GLN A 446 -6.47 -16.03 -17.30
C GLN A 446 -7.23 -16.51 -18.53
N HIS A 447 -7.07 -15.82 -19.66
CA HIS A 447 -7.74 -16.14 -20.92
C HIS A 447 -7.61 -17.63 -21.33
N HIS A 448 -6.47 -18.27 -21.07
CA HIS A 448 -6.22 -19.67 -21.44
C HIS A 448 -7.00 -20.70 -20.60
N TYR A 449 -7.57 -20.33 -19.45
CA TYR A 449 -8.34 -21.27 -18.61
C TYR A 449 -9.71 -21.62 -19.20
N PHE A 450 -10.19 -20.83 -20.17
CA PHE A 450 -11.55 -20.95 -20.71
C PHE A 450 -11.60 -21.59 -22.10
N GLY A 451 -10.45 -21.83 -22.75
CA GLY A 451 -10.37 -22.47 -24.06
C GLY A 451 -11.42 -21.95 -25.06
N GLU A 452 -12.12 -22.86 -25.72
CA GLU A 452 -13.27 -22.53 -26.57
C GLU A 452 -14.61 -22.51 -25.82
N VAL A 453 -14.66 -22.91 -24.53
CA VAL A 453 -15.94 -22.96 -23.79
C VAL A 453 -16.55 -21.57 -23.63
N ALA A 454 -15.73 -20.52 -23.59
CA ALA A 454 -16.23 -19.14 -23.60
C ALA A 454 -16.97 -18.77 -24.89
N ASN A 455 -16.83 -19.51 -25.99
CA ASN A 455 -17.52 -19.26 -27.25
C ASN A 455 -18.87 -19.99 -27.35
N ASN A 456 -19.20 -20.87 -26.40
CA ASN A 456 -20.47 -21.60 -26.37
C ASN A 456 -21.24 -21.27 -25.08
N LEU A 457 -22.25 -20.41 -25.20
CA LEU A 457 -22.96 -19.80 -24.07
C LEU A 457 -24.47 -20.10 -24.08
N ASP A 458 -24.93 -21.01 -24.93
CA ASP A 458 -26.37 -21.19 -25.22
C ASP A 458 -27.20 -21.64 -24.00
N ASP A 459 -26.60 -22.38 -23.06
CA ASP A 459 -27.25 -22.92 -21.86
C ASP A 459 -26.94 -22.12 -20.56
N ARG A 460 -26.44 -20.89 -20.68
CA ARG A 460 -25.98 -20.09 -19.53
C ARG A 460 -27.08 -19.30 -18.84
N SER A 461 -26.97 -19.13 -17.53
CA SER A 461 -27.96 -18.42 -16.72
C SER A 461 -27.74 -16.91 -16.75
N ILE A 462 -28.58 -16.21 -17.50
CA ILE A 462 -28.55 -14.73 -17.60
C ILE A 462 -28.84 -14.08 -16.24
N GLU A 463 -29.74 -14.66 -15.44
CA GLU A 463 -30.06 -14.16 -14.10
C GLU A 463 -28.86 -14.27 -13.16
N ASN A 464 -28.17 -15.43 -13.16
CA ASN A 464 -26.95 -15.62 -12.37
C ASN A 464 -25.82 -14.69 -12.84
N GLY A 465 -25.65 -14.57 -14.17
CA GLY A 465 -24.67 -13.66 -14.75
C GLY A 465 -24.86 -12.20 -14.33
N LYS A 466 -26.12 -11.75 -14.23
CA LYS A 466 -26.46 -10.42 -13.69
C LYS A 466 -26.10 -10.28 -12.22
N ALA A 467 -26.39 -11.30 -11.40
CA ALA A 467 -26.01 -11.29 -9.98
C ALA A 467 -24.48 -11.20 -9.82
N ILE A 468 -23.73 -11.89 -10.68
CA ILE A 468 -22.26 -11.86 -10.69
C ILE A 468 -21.75 -10.50 -11.13
N PHE A 469 -22.37 -9.86 -12.12
CA PHE A 469 -22.01 -8.51 -12.55
C PHE A 469 -22.05 -7.50 -11.40
N ASP A 470 -23.07 -7.59 -10.54
CA ASP A 470 -23.19 -6.74 -9.35
C ASP A 470 -22.23 -7.15 -8.24
N GLN A 471 -22.04 -8.45 -7.98
CA GLN A 471 -21.12 -8.96 -6.95
C GLN A 471 -19.65 -8.66 -7.27
N ALA A 472 -19.26 -8.74 -8.54
CA ALA A 472 -17.95 -8.32 -9.03
C ALA A 472 -17.81 -6.78 -9.07
N THR A 473 -18.85 -6.04 -8.70
CA THR A 473 -18.92 -4.57 -8.65
C THR A 473 -18.74 -3.88 -9.99
N CYS A 474 -18.99 -4.59 -11.11
CA CYS A 474 -18.88 -4.05 -12.46
C CYS A 474 -19.80 -2.84 -12.67
N SER A 475 -21.00 -2.86 -12.07
CA SER A 475 -21.99 -1.77 -12.12
C SER A 475 -21.52 -0.45 -11.51
N ARG A 476 -20.44 -0.47 -10.70
CA ARG A 476 -19.83 0.77 -10.16
C ARG A 476 -19.08 1.57 -11.20
N CYS A 477 -18.68 0.95 -12.30
CA CYS A 477 -17.91 1.59 -13.35
C CYS A 477 -18.60 1.52 -14.72
N HIS A 478 -19.28 0.41 -15.02
CA HIS A 478 -19.94 0.18 -16.28
C HIS A 478 -21.45 0.35 -16.17
N SER A 479 -22.03 0.88 -17.23
CA SER A 479 -23.46 0.92 -17.42
C SER A 479 -23.92 -0.20 -18.37
N ILE A 480 -25.15 -0.66 -18.15
CA ILE A 480 -25.90 -1.61 -18.97
C ILE A 480 -27.33 -1.08 -19.06
N GLU A 481 -27.85 -0.87 -20.27
CA GLU A 481 -29.19 -0.32 -20.53
C GLU A 481 -29.43 1.01 -19.79
N GLY A 482 -28.38 1.82 -19.64
CA GLY A 482 -28.43 3.09 -18.91
C GLY A 482 -28.46 2.98 -17.39
N LYS A 483 -28.28 1.78 -16.82
CA LYS A 483 -28.16 1.53 -15.38
C LYS A 483 -26.71 1.23 -15.02
N GLY A 484 -26.18 1.91 -13.99
CA GLY A 484 -24.79 1.79 -13.55
C GLY A 484 -24.08 3.15 -13.57
N ALA A 485 -22.76 3.13 -13.60
CA ALA A 485 -21.94 4.34 -13.76
C ALA A 485 -21.35 4.43 -15.16
N ASN A 486 -21.03 5.65 -15.60
CA ASN A 486 -20.40 5.91 -16.89
C ASN A 486 -18.90 6.22 -16.70
N LEU A 487 -18.20 5.36 -15.96
CA LEU A 487 -16.77 5.51 -15.67
C LEU A 487 -15.90 4.51 -16.45
N GLY A 488 -16.53 3.54 -17.08
CA GLY A 488 -16.01 2.65 -18.11
C GLY A 488 -17.01 2.59 -19.29
N PRO A 489 -16.67 1.87 -20.37
CA PRO A 489 -17.54 1.73 -21.54
C PRO A 489 -18.94 1.20 -21.19
N GLU A 490 -19.95 1.73 -21.87
CA GLU A 490 -21.30 1.15 -21.89
C GLU A 490 -21.25 -0.25 -22.51
N LEU A 491 -21.90 -1.21 -21.87
CA LEU A 491 -21.81 -2.62 -22.24
C LEU A 491 -23.02 -3.14 -23.03
N SER A 492 -24.15 -2.42 -23.11
CA SER A 492 -25.26 -2.76 -24.01
C SER A 492 -24.79 -2.88 -25.46
N GLY A 493 -25.02 -4.04 -26.08
CA GLY A 493 -24.61 -4.27 -27.45
C GLY A 493 -23.11 -4.56 -27.64
N ILE A 494 -22.33 -4.72 -26.56
CA ILE A 494 -20.88 -4.97 -26.64
C ILE A 494 -20.54 -6.24 -27.43
N TYR A 495 -21.48 -7.20 -27.52
CA TYR A 495 -21.37 -8.40 -28.35
C TYR A 495 -21.06 -8.07 -29.82
N LYS A 496 -21.36 -6.87 -30.32
CA LYS A 496 -20.97 -6.47 -31.68
C LYS A 496 -19.45 -6.30 -31.83
N LYS A 497 -18.73 -5.94 -30.76
CA LYS A 497 -17.26 -5.73 -30.75
C LYS A 497 -16.52 -6.93 -30.15
N PHE A 498 -17.00 -7.45 -29.03
CA PHE A 498 -16.35 -8.55 -28.31
C PHE A 498 -17.36 -9.64 -27.98
N GLN A 499 -17.04 -10.89 -28.33
CA GLN A 499 -17.85 -12.07 -28.04
C GLN A 499 -17.02 -13.17 -27.41
N GLY A 500 -17.66 -13.97 -26.56
CA GLY A 500 -17.10 -15.16 -25.96
C GLY A 500 -15.71 -14.95 -25.37
N ALA A 501 -14.73 -15.73 -25.83
CA ALA A 501 -13.36 -15.67 -25.35
C ALA A 501 -12.72 -14.27 -25.49
N LYS A 502 -13.09 -13.50 -26.53
CA LYS A 502 -12.58 -12.13 -26.72
C LYS A 502 -13.13 -11.18 -25.67
N LEU A 503 -14.43 -11.27 -25.35
CA LEU A 503 -15.05 -10.46 -24.30
C LEU A 503 -14.46 -10.83 -22.94
N LEU A 504 -14.36 -12.12 -22.65
CA LEU A 504 -13.79 -12.59 -21.40
C LEU A 504 -12.34 -12.11 -21.21
N ASN A 505 -11.55 -12.10 -22.29
CA ASN A 505 -10.18 -11.57 -22.24
C ASN A 505 -10.13 -10.08 -21.85
N GLN A 506 -11.11 -9.26 -22.24
CA GLN A 506 -11.20 -7.87 -21.79
C GLN A 506 -11.43 -7.76 -20.28
N ILE A 507 -12.10 -8.75 -19.67
CA ILE A 507 -12.40 -8.75 -18.23
C ILE A 507 -11.20 -9.27 -17.42
N VAL A 508 -10.56 -10.35 -17.87
CA VAL A 508 -9.43 -10.96 -17.13
C VAL A 508 -8.08 -10.28 -17.40
N ARG A 509 -7.94 -9.58 -18.53
CA ARG A 509 -6.74 -8.81 -18.91
C ARG A 509 -7.12 -7.40 -19.39
N PRO A 510 -7.67 -6.53 -18.52
CA PRO A 510 -8.19 -5.22 -18.89
C PRO A 510 -7.15 -4.24 -19.45
N SER A 511 -5.85 -4.50 -19.26
CA SER A 511 -4.77 -3.68 -19.85
C SER A 511 -4.30 -4.18 -21.23
N ALA A 512 -4.85 -5.29 -21.75
CA ALA A 512 -4.46 -5.82 -23.06
C ALA A 512 -4.98 -4.97 -24.22
N GLU A 513 -6.19 -4.42 -24.09
CA GLU A 513 -6.77 -3.44 -25.01
C GLU A 513 -7.59 -2.45 -24.18
N ILE A 514 -7.19 -1.18 -24.14
CA ILE A 514 -7.88 -0.16 -23.35
C ILE A 514 -8.70 0.72 -24.30
N ASN A 515 -9.98 0.94 -23.99
CA ASN A 515 -10.79 1.90 -24.74
C ASN A 515 -10.20 3.30 -24.55
N LYS A 516 -9.91 4.00 -25.65
CA LYS A 516 -9.26 5.32 -25.66
C LYS A 516 -9.97 6.36 -24.79
N ASP A 517 -11.31 6.32 -24.74
CA ASP A 517 -12.12 7.28 -23.97
C ASP A 517 -11.98 7.08 -22.46
N PHE A 518 -11.52 5.90 -22.03
CA PHE A 518 -11.35 5.52 -20.63
C PHE A 518 -9.90 5.20 -20.29
N GLN A 519 -8.97 5.46 -21.22
CA GLN A 519 -7.56 5.18 -21.03
C GLN A 519 -6.97 6.22 -20.07
N PRO A 520 -6.38 5.81 -18.93
CA PRO A 520 -5.78 6.75 -18.02
C PRO A 520 -4.61 7.46 -18.69
N GLN A 521 -4.39 8.70 -18.29
CA GLN A 521 -3.34 9.53 -18.84
C GLN A 521 -2.52 10.11 -17.71
N LEU A 522 -1.22 10.17 -17.94
CA LEU A 522 -0.29 10.97 -17.16
C LEU A 522 -0.17 12.31 -17.89
N ILE A 523 -0.69 13.35 -17.26
CA ILE A 523 -0.75 14.70 -17.79
C ILE A 523 0.17 15.56 -16.94
N VAL A 524 1.04 16.30 -17.62
CA VAL A 524 2.06 17.18 -17.12
C VAL A 524 1.65 18.58 -17.58
N VAL A 525 1.52 19.54 -16.66
CA VAL A 525 1.18 20.93 -17.00
C VAL A 525 2.31 21.92 -16.65
N ASP A 526 2.24 23.17 -17.11
CA ASP A 526 3.26 24.23 -17.16
C ASP A 526 3.59 24.85 -15.80
N THR A 527 2.59 24.90 -14.91
CA THR A 527 2.76 25.10 -13.46
C THR A 527 3.56 23.98 -12.83
N GLY A 528 3.72 22.93 -13.62
CA GLY A 528 4.41 21.76 -13.32
C GLY A 528 3.49 20.58 -13.07
N GLN A 529 2.17 20.74 -12.86
CA GLN A 529 1.29 19.67 -12.35
C GLN A 529 1.33 18.29 -13.04
N VAL A 530 1.88 17.25 -12.36
CA VAL A 530 1.64 15.85 -12.74
C VAL A 530 0.30 15.37 -12.18
N LEU A 531 -0.60 15.00 -13.08
CA LEU A 531 -1.91 14.43 -12.79
C LEU A 531 -2.07 13.11 -13.53
N THR A 532 -2.39 12.06 -12.79
CA THR A 532 -2.74 10.76 -13.38
C THR A 532 -4.23 10.52 -13.23
N GLY A 533 -4.92 10.24 -14.33
CA GLY A 533 -6.36 9.99 -14.30
C GLY A 533 -6.98 9.81 -15.68
N VAL A 534 -8.28 9.54 -15.72
CA VAL A 534 -9.03 9.41 -16.98
C VAL A 534 -9.54 10.78 -17.41
N VAL A 535 -9.41 11.12 -18.69
CA VAL A 535 -9.95 12.36 -19.24
C VAL A 535 -11.43 12.16 -19.56
N ILE A 536 -12.30 12.82 -18.80
CA ILE A 536 -13.76 12.61 -18.90
C ILE A 536 -14.47 13.71 -19.72
N LYS A 537 -13.79 14.83 -19.98
CA LYS A 537 -14.29 15.92 -20.83
C LYS A 537 -13.10 16.67 -21.43
N GLU A 538 -13.19 17.02 -22.70
CA GLU A 538 -12.15 17.78 -23.40
C GLU A 538 -12.83 18.79 -24.34
N SER A 539 -12.52 20.08 -24.22
CA SER A 539 -12.90 21.16 -25.16
C SER A 539 -11.68 21.64 -25.95
N GLU A 540 -11.81 22.70 -26.74
CA GLU A 540 -10.64 23.31 -27.42
C GLU A 540 -9.63 23.90 -26.42
N GLU A 541 -10.10 24.42 -25.27
CA GLU A 541 -9.28 25.14 -24.29
C GLU A 541 -9.05 24.38 -22.99
N GLN A 542 -9.87 23.39 -22.64
CA GLN A 542 -9.84 22.76 -21.32
C GLN A 542 -9.96 21.23 -21.37
N LEU A 543 -9.48 20.60 -20.30
CA LEU A 543 -9.48 19.17 -20.10
C LEU A 543 -9.88 18.85 -18.66
N THR A 544 -10.89 18.00 -18.47
CA THR A 544 -11.34 17.56 -17.15
C THR A 544 -10.84 16.14 -16.89
N VAL A 545 -9.98 16.00 -15.88
CA VAL A 545 -9.37 14.75 -15.46
C VAL A 545 -10.09 14.21 -14.23
N LEU A 546 -10.36 12.91 -14.21
CA LEU A 546 -10.84 12.17 -13.06
C LEU A 546 -9.71 11.28 -12.52
N PRO A 547 -9.02 11.68 -11.43
CA PRO A 547 -7.89 10.91 -10.89
C PRO A 547 -8.33 9.61 -10.20
N ASN A 548 -9.56 9.58 -9.67
CA ASN A 548 -10.06 8.45 -8.92
C ASN A 548 -11.50 8.11 -9.32
N MET A 549 -11.68 7.02 -10.06
CA MET A 549 -12.99 6.54 -10.50
C MET A 549 -13.92 6.18 -9.32
N LEU A 550 -13.37 5.85 -8.14
CA LEU A 550 -14.19 5.58 -6.95
C LEU A 550 -14.70 6.87 -6.26
N LYS A 551 -14.17 8.04 -6.64
CA LYS A 551 -14.60 9.35 -6.16
C LYS A 551 -14.99 10.23 -7.36
N PRO A 552 -16.05 9.89 -8.13
CA PRO A 552 -16.39 10.53 -9.42
C PRO A 552 -16.70 12.03 -9.33
N LYS A 553 -16.95 12.56 -8.12
CA LYS A 553 -17.16 13.98 -7.87
C LYS A 553 -15.87 14.79 -7.71
N LYS A 554 -14.72 14.13 -7.51
CA LYS A 554 -13.41 14.79 -7.34
C LYS A 554 -12.67 14.78 -8.67
N THR A 555 -12.84 15.84 -9.45
CA THR A 555 -12.22 16.04 -10.76
C THR A 555 -11.26 17.23 -10.72
N HIS A 556 -10.34 17.28 -11.69
CA HIS A 556 -9.42 18.40 -11.91
C HIS A 556 -9.70 18.99 -13.30
N VAL A 557 -9.84 20.30 -13.39
CA VAL A 557 -9.98 21.00 -14.67
C VAL A 557 -8.66 21.69 -14.99
N LEU A 558 -8.12 21.40 -16.17
CA LEU A 558 -6.84 21.89 -16.66
C LEU A 558 -7.07 22.71 -17.93
N ALA A 559 -6.35 23.81 -18.09
CA ALA A 559 -6.27 24.50 -19.38
C ALA A 559 -5.37 23.70 -20.32
N LYS A 560 -5.75 23.49 -21.57
CA LYS A 560 -4.89 22.81 -22.55
C LYS A 560 -3.60 23.56 -22.83
N ALA A 561 -3.66 24.89 -22.83
CA ALA A 561 -2.49 25.74 -22.94
C ALA A 561 -1.50 25.54 -21.79
N SER A 562 -1.97 25.01 -20.65
CA SER A 562 -1.09 24.63 -19.56
C SER A 562 -0.45 23.27 -19.75
N ILE A 563 -0.80 22.43 -20.73
CA ILE A 563 -0.25 21.05 -20.81
C ILE A 563 1.11 21.05 -21.49
N ASP A 564 2.14 20.65 -20.74
CA ASP A 564 3.53 20.47 -21.22
C ASP A 564 3.73 19.09 -21.86
N GLU A 565 3.27 18.03 -21.20
CA GLU A 565 3.40 16.65 -21.68
C GLU A 565 2.14 15.83 -21.37
N ARG A 566 1.81 14.90 -22.25
CA ARG A 566 0.62 14.06 -22.11
C ARG A 566 0.94 12.68 -22.64
N GLN A 567 0.89 11.68 -21.77
CA GLN A 567 1.12 10.28 -22.12
C GLN A 567 -0.06 9.42 -21.73
N THR A 568 -0.42 8.47 -22.59
CA THR A 568 -1.43 7.46 -22.28
C THR A 568 -0.81 6.32 -21.47
N SER A 569 -1.48 5.92 -20.39
CA SER A 569 -1.09 4.76 -19.58
C SER A 569 -1.28 3.45 -20.36
N THR A 570 -0.31 2.54 -20.23
CA THR A 570 -0.44 1.15 -20.69
C THR A 570 -1.19 0.27 -19.69
N VAL A 571 -1.53 0.81 -18.51
CA VAL A 571 -2.27 0.13 -17.44
C VAL A 571 -3.68 0.70 -17.34
N SER A 572 -4.67 -0.19 -17.39
CA SER A 572 -6.08 0.14 -17.26
C SER A 572 -6.45 0.49 -15.81
N SER A 573 -7.42 1.40 -15.63
CA SER A 573 -8.01 1.64 -14.32
C SER A 573 -9.06 0.60 -13.91
N MET A 574 -9.48 -0.30 -14.81
CA MET A 574 -10.29 -1.46 -14.44
C MET A 574 -9.43 -2.44 -13.63
N PRO A 575 -9.84 -2.81 -12.40
CA PRO A 575 -9.06 -3.73 -11.57
C PRO A 575 -8.90 -5.09 -12.24
N VAL A 576 -7.74 -5.70 -12.03
CA VAL A 576 -7.48 -7.10 -12.41
C VAL A 576 -7.97 -8.05 -11.31
N GLY A 577 -8.38 -9.26 -11.68
CA GLY A 577 -8.78 -10.28 -10.69
C GLY A 577 -10.20 -10.14 -10.14
N LEU A 578 -11.05 -9.30 -10.74
CA LEU A 578 -12.46 -9.14 -10.35
C LEU A 578 -13.26 -10.46 -10.36
N LEU A 579 -12.81 -11.44 -11.13
CA LEU A 579 -13.47 -12.73 -11.30
C LEU A 579 -12.88 -13.84 -10.43
N ASP A 580 -11.81 -13.56 -9.67
CA ASP A 580 -10.98 -14.61 -9.06
C ASP A 580 -11.70 -15.41 -7.96
N THR A 581 -12.83 -14.89 -7.46
CA THR A 581 -13.68 -15.54 -6.46
C THR A 581 -14.92 -16.23 -7.06
N PHE A 582 -14.98 -16.37 -8.39
CA PHE A 582 -16.09 -16.98 -9.12
C PHE A 582 -15.63 -18.28 -9.82
N THR A 583 -16.54 -19.25 -9.94
CA THR A 583 -16.28 -20.49 -10.67
C THR A 583 -16.28 -20.25 -12.19
N ILE A 584 -15.81 -21.23 -12.99
CA ILE A 584 -15.89 -21.14 -14.44
C ILE A 584 -17.33 -20.94 -14.90
N ASP A 585 -18.28 -21.72 -14.36
CA ASP A 585 -19.69 -21.64 -14.77
C ASP A 585 -20.29 -20.27 -14.46
N GLU A 586 -19.98 -19.71 -13.28
CA GLU A 586 -20.37 -18.35 -12.91
C GLU A 586 -19.78 -17.31 -13.88
N ILE A 587 -18.52 -17.44 -14.24
CA ILE A 587 -17.89 -16.51 -15.18
C ILE A 587 -18.51 -16.62 -16.58
N LEU A 588 -18.83 -17.82 -17.02
CA LEU A 588 -19.52 -18.02 -18.31
C LEU A 588 -20.94 -17.45 -18.28
N ASP A 589 -21.65 -17.57 -17.15
CA ASP A 589 -22.94 -16.91 -16.94
C ASP A 589 -22.81 -15.38 -17.01
N LEU A 590 -21.78 -14.79 -16.41
CA LEU A 590 -21.49 -13.36 -16.51
C LEU A 590 -21.26 -12.93 -17.96
N VAL A 591 -20.43 -13.66 -18.71
CA VAL A 591 -20.13 -13.36 -20.11
C VAL A 591 -21.41 -13.47 -20.95
N ALA A 592 -22.22 -14.51 -20.72
CA ALA A 592 -23.51 -14.69 -21.38
C ALA A 592 -24.47 -13.54 -21.10
N TYR A 593 -24.57 -13.10 -19.84
CA TYR A 593 -25.38 -11.94 -19.46
C TYR A 593 -24.94 -10.70 -20.23
N ILE A 594 -23.65 -10.33 -20.18
CA ILE A 594 -23.14 -9.14 -20.86
C ILE A 594 -23.38 -9.21 -22.38
N GLN A 595 -23.25 -10.38 -22.99
CA GLN A 595 -23.51 -10.57 -24.43
C GLN A 595 -25.00 -10.55 -24.79
N SER A 596 -25.89 -10.94 -23.88
CA SER A 596 -27.33 -11.00 -24.13
C SER A 596 -27.98 -9.63 -24.26
N VAL A 597 -27.32 -8.58 -23.76
CA VAL A 597 -27.91 -7.23 -23.72
C VAL A 597 -27.86 -6.58 -25.09
N ALA A 598 -29.04 -6.30 -25.64
CA ALA A 598 -29.19 -5.56 -26.89
C ALA A 598 -28.64 -4.12 -26.78
N PRO A 599 -28.19 -3.50 -27.90
CA PRO A 599 -27.87 -2.08 -27.90
C PRO A 599 -29.06 -1.25 -27.45
N ARG A 600 -28.82 -0.18 -26.70
CA ARG A 600 -29.87 0.79 -26.39
C ARG A 600 -30.46 1.32 -27.72
N PRO A 601 -31.80 1.43 -27.86
CA PRO A 601 -32.41 2.16 -28.95
C PRO A 601 -31.81 3.57 -29.00
N LYS A 602 -31.50 4.08 -30.20
CA LYS A 602 -31.10 5.49 -30.30
C LYS A 602 -32.25 6.33 -29.76
N ASP A 603 -31.97 7.23 -28.82
CA ASP A 603 -32.93 8.28 -28.48
C ASP A 603 -33.03 9.17 -29.72
N ASP A 604 -34.08 8.96 -30.51
CA ASP A 604 -34.44 9.82 -31.64
C ASP A 604 -34.93 11.17 -31.06
N GLY A 605 -33.99 12.03 -30.64
CA GLY A 605 -34.34 13.31 -30.05
C GLY A 605 -33.20 14.07 -29.37
N ALA A 606 -32.32 14.67 -30.19
CA ALA A 606 -31.70 15.97 -29.95
C ALA A 606 -30.93 16.39 -31.22
N GLU A 607 -31.58 17.20 -32.05
CA GLU A 607 -30.88 18.11 -32.98
C GLU A 607 -30.22 19.25 -32.20
#